data_AF-A0A7S7STP6-F1
#
_entry.id   AF-A0A7S7STP6-F1
#
_cell.length_a   1.000
_cell.length_b   1.000
_cell.length_c   1.000
_cell.angle_alpha   90.00
_cell.angle_beta   90.00
_cell.angle_gamma   90.00
#
_symmetry.space_group_name_H-M   'P 1'
#
loop_
_entity.id
_entity.type
_entity.pdbx_description
1 polymer ?
#
loop_
_entity_poly.entity_id
_entity_poly.type
_entity_poly.pdbx_seq_one_letter_code
_entity_poly.pdbx_strand_id
1 'polypeptide(L)'
;MGKLGRIWQNFIFILISIDQTLGMVLGFIMHPASAELWPDETLSARCGRLGHRYPYKFWRVVIDALFYWQGPGHCVNAHKKELTRYHFPPSMRNDAATTEARPERVF
;
A
#
# COMPACT_ATOMS: atom_id res chain seq x y z
N MET A 1 -21.12 12.11 3.22
CA MET A 1 -19.87 12.65 2.65
C MET A 1 -20.22 13.76 1.65
N GLY A 2 -19.81 15.00 1.91
CA GLY A 2 -20.13 16.15 1.04
C GLY A 2 -19.40 16.11 -0.32
N LYS A 3 -19.79 16.98 -1.26
CA LYS A 3 -19.16 17.09 -2.59
C LYS A 3 -17.63 17.27 -2.49
N LEU A 4 -17.18 18.14 -1.59
CA LEU A 4 -15.76 18.40 -1.34
C LEU A 4 -15.01 17.15 -0.84
N GLY A 5 -15.60 16.39 0.08
CA GLY A 5 -15.00 15.14 0.58
C GLY A 5 -14.87 14.09 -0.52
N ARG A 6 -15.79 14.06 -1.49
CA ARG A 6 -15.74 13.13 -2.63
C ARG A 6 -14.61 13.47 -3.60
N ILE A 7 -14.43 14.76 -3.91
CA ILE A 7 -13.31 15.25 -4.74
C ILE A 7 -11.98 14.89 -4.08
N TRP A 8 -11.88 15.12 -2.76
CA TRP A 8 -10.67 14.78 -2.03
C TRP A 8 -10.37 13.28 -2.04
N GLN A 9 -11.38 12.45 -1.84
CA GLN A 9 -11.22 10.99 -1.93
C GLN A 9 -10.75 10.53 -3.31
N ASN A 10 -11.29 11.12 -4.38
CA ASN A 10 -10.86 10.81 -5.74
C ASN A 10 -9.39 11.18 -5.97
N PHE A 11 -8.96 12.34 -5.46
CA PHE A 11 -7.56 12.73 -5.52
C PHE A 11 -6.65 11.74 -4.80
N ILE A 12 -7.03 11.28 -3.61
CA ILE A 12 -6.29 10.25 -2.88
C ILE A 12 -6.23 8.93 -3.68
N PHE A 13 -7.32 8.53 -4.34
CA PHE A 13 -7.31 7.34 -5.19
C PHE A 13 -6.37 7.46 -6.40
N ILE A 14 -6.24 8.65 -6.99
CA ILE A 14 -5.26 8.91 -8.05
C ILE A 14 -3.83 8.70 -7.52
N LEU A 15 -3.51 9.24 -6.34
CA LEU A 15 -2.17 9.04 -5.76
C LEU A 15 -1.89 7.56 -5.46
N ILE A 16 -2.88 6.83 -4.96
CA ILE A 16 -2.76 5.40 -4.68
C ILE A 16 -2.55 4.60 -5.96
N SER A 17 -3.30 4.89 -7.03
CA SER A 17 -3.16 4.16 -8.29
C SER A 17 -1.81 4.41 -8.97
N ILE A 18 -1.27 5.63 -8.85
CA ILE A 18 0.10 5.95 -9.30
C ILE A 18 1.11 5.11 -8.52
N ASP A 19 1.00 5.04 -7.20
CA ASP A 19 1.92 4.25 -6.37
C ASP A 19 1.84 2.75 -6.68
N GLN A 20 0.64 2.19 -6.84
CA GLN A 20 0.42 0.79 -7.28
C GLN A 20 1.06 0.52 -8.66
N THR A 21 0.84 1.44 -9.61
CA THR A 21 1.40 1.32 -10.97
C THR A 21 2.93 1.36 -10.94
N LEU A 22 3.51 2.33 -10.23
CA LEU A 22 4.96 2.44 -10.07
C LEU A 22 5.54 1.22 -9.36
N GLY A 23 4.91 0.75 -8.29
CA GLY A 23 5.32 -0.45 -7.54
C GLY A 23 5.29 -1.72 -8.39
N MET A 24 4.35 -1.83 -9.32
CA MET A 24 4.29 -2.96 -10.26
C MET A 24 5.35 -2.84 -11.36
N VAL A 25 5.49 -1.66 -11.97
CA VAL A 25 6.48 -1.43 -13.05
C VAL A 25 7.90 -1.60 -12.53
N LEU A 26 8.25 -0.97 -11.41
CA LEU A 26 9.58 -1.07 -10.82
C LEU A 26 9.86 -2.49 -10.32
N GLY A 27 8.87 -3.13 -9.70
CA GLY A 27 8.99 -4.51 -9.27
C GLY A 27 9.26 -5.45 -10.45
N PHE A 28 8.51 -5.30 -11.55
CA PHE A 28 8.65 -6.14 -12.74
C PHE A 28 10.00 -5.93 -13.42
N ILE A 29 10.50 -4.70 -13.50
CA ILE A 29 11.81 -4.40 -14.10
C ILE A 29 12.95 -4.96 -13.25
N MET A 30 12.90 -4.78 -11.92
CA MET A 30 14.00 -5.15 -11.02
C MET A 30 13.97 -6.63 -10.62
N HIS A 31 12.77 -7.21 -10.49
CA HIS A 31 12.52 -8.55 -9.99
C HIS A 31 11.35 -9.24 -10.74
N PRO A 32 11.50 -9.51 -12.05
CA PRO A 32 10.41 -10.01 -12.90
C PRO A 32 9.83 -11.37 -12.47
N ALA A 33 10.61 -12.18 -11.73
CA ALA A 33 10.19 -13.49 -11.24
C ALA A 33 9.78 -13.49 -9.75
N SER A 34 9.64 -12.32 -9.11
CA SER A 34 9.26 -12.27 -7.70
C SER A 34 7.77 -12.56 -7.52
N ALA A 35 7.46 -13.54 -6.66
CA ALA A 35 6.10 -13.89 -6.24
C ALA A 35 5.49 -12.89 -5.25
N GLU A 36 6.23 -11.82 -4.91
CA GLU A 36 5.87 -10.86 -3.86
C GLU A 36 5.13 -9.63 -4.40
N LEU A 37 5.04 -9.50 -5.73
CA LEU A 37 4.43 -8.37 -6.43
C LEU A 37 2.93 -8.54 -6.57
N TRP A 38 2.17 -7.72 -5.85
CA TRP A 38 0.73 -7.73 -5.91
C TRP A 38 0.22 -6.41 -6.50
N PRO A 39 -0.65 -6.44 -7.53
CA PRO A 39 -1.10 -5.23 -8.22
C PRO A 39 -1.95 -4.27 -7.36
N ASP A 40 -2.71 -4.83 -6.41
CA ASP A 40 -3.54 -4.08 -5.47
C ASP A 40 -2.75 -3.51 -4.28
N GLU A 41 -1.47 -3.91 -4.12
CA GLU A 41 -0.62 -3.44 -3.03
C GLU A 41 0.21 -2.23 -3.45
N THR A 42 0.10 -1.14 -2.70
CA THR A 42 1.01 0.01 -2.83
C THR A 42 2.46 -0.39 -2.54
N LEU A 43 3.44 0.21 -3.23
CA LEU A 43 4.86 0.05 -2.96
C LEU A 43 5.17 0.33 -1.48
N SER A 44 4.54 1.37 -0.94
CA SER A 44 4.66 1.75 0.47
C SER A 44 4.12 0.67 1.42
N ALA A 45 2.95 0.08 1.14
CA ALA A 45 2.42 -1.04 1.92
C ALA A 45 3.29 -2.30 1.79
N ARG A 46 3.82 -2.58 0.59
CA ARG A 46 4.75 -3.69 0.36
C ARG A 46 6.03 -3.52 1.18
N CYS A 47 6.61 -2.31 1.20
CA CYS A 47 7.78 -2.02 2.04
C CYS A 47 7.45 -2.07 3.54
N GLY A 48 6.19 -1.83 3.92
CA GLY A 48 5.71 -2.07 5.29
C GLY A 48 5.68 -3.56 5.65
N ARG A 49 5.11 -4.40 4.78
CA ARG A 49 5.02 -5.86 4.95
C ARG A 49 6.40 -6.54 4.91
N LEU A 50 7.18 -6.23 3.88
CA LEU A 50 8.45 -6.88 3.55
C LEU A 50 9.67 -6.12 4.05
N GLY A 51 9.50 -5.04 4.81
CA GLY A 51 10.60 -4.18 5.27
C GLY A 51 11.64 -4.84 6.17
N HIS A 52 11.48 -6.13 6.47
CA HIS A 52 12.48 -6.96 7.13
C HIS A 52 13.44 -7.66 6.16
N ARG A 53 13.15 -7.69 4.84
CA ARG A 53 13.96 -8.35 3.78
C ARG A 53 14.54 -7.33 2.80
N TYR A 54 15.71 -7.62 2.22
CA TYR A 54 16.27 -6.81 1.13
C TYR A 54 15.54 -7.14 -0.20
N PRO A 55 15.28 -6.17 -1.10
CA PRO A 55 15.65 -4.75 -1.02
C PRO A 55 14.65 -3.87 -0.24
N TYR A 56 13.50 -4.40 0.19
CA TYR A 56 12.43 -3.60 0.80
C TYR A 56 12.81 -2.94 2.13
N LYS A 57 13.75 -3.50 2.89
CA LYS A 57 14.31 -2.86 4.08
C LYS A 57 14.96 -1.52 3.74
N PHE A 58 15.71 -1.46 2.63
CA PHE A 58 16.32 -0.22 2.14
C PHE A 58 15.24 0.74 1.64
N TRP A 59 14.34 0.27 0.77
CA TRP A 59 13.27 1.10 0.22
C TRP A 59 12.32 1.64 1.28
N ARG A 60 12.04 0.88 2.33
CA ARG A 60 11.25 1.34 3.48
C ARG A 60 11.88 2.58 4.12
N VAL A 61 13.18 2.58 4.36
CA VAL A 61 13.87 3.75 4.95
C VAL A 61 13.79 4.95 4.02
N VAL A 62 14.02 4.75 2.72
CA VAL A 62 13.93 5.81 1.70
C VAL A 62 12.52 6.40 1.64
N ILE A 63 11.48 5.55 1.62
CA ILE A 63 10.08 5.98 1.51
C ILE A 63 9.60 6.61 2.82
N ASP A 64 9.94 6.04 3.98
CA ASP A 64 9.60 6.65 5.28
C ASP A 64 10.26 8.03 5.43
N ALA A 65 11.49 8.21 4.93
CA ALA A 65 12.17 9.51 4.89
C ALA A 65 11.54 10.45 3.86
N LEU A 66 11.12 9.95 2.71
CA LEU A 66 10.41 10.76 1.72
C LEU A 66 9.10 11.29 2.31
N PHE A 67 8.31 10.47 3.01
CA PHE A 67 7.00 10.87 3.55
C PHE A 67 7.02 11.28 5.03
N TYR A 68 8.16 11.76 5.54
CA TYR A 68 8.32 12.09 6.96
C TYR A 68 7.26 13.09 7.51
N TRP A 69 6.75 13.97 6.65
CA TRP A 69 5.70 14.95 7.01
C TRP A 69 4.32 14.32 7.27
N GLN A 70 4.12 13.05 6.91
CA GLN A 70 2.88 12.31 7.20
C GLN A 70 2.91 11.60 8.57
N GLY A 71 3.97 11.82 9.35
CA GLY A 71 4.21 11.18 10.64
C GLY A 71 5.11 9.95 10.53
N PRO A 72 5.49 9.36 11.68
CA PRO A 72 6.43 8.25 11.72
C PRO A 72 5.83 6.95 11.16
N GLY A 73 6.67 6.13 10.52
CA GLY A 73 6.32 4.79 10.06
C GLY A 73 5.29 4.76 8.92
N HIS A 74 5.48 5.63 7.92
CA HIS A 74 4.61 5.74 6.75
C HIS A 74 4.30 4.37 6.11
N CYS A 75 5.32 3.58 5.80
CA CYS A 75 5.17 2.28 5.14
C CYS A 75 4.38 1.28 5.98
N VAL A 76 4.63 1.25 7.30
CA VAL A 76 3.92 0.36 8.23
C VAL A 76 2.44 0.76 8.33
N ASN A 77 2.16 2.06 8.38
CA ASN A 77 0.80 2.58 8.42
C ASN A 77 0.08 2.36 7.09
N ALA A 78 0.78 2.47 5.96
CA ALA A 78 0.26 2.11 4.65
C ALA A 78 -0.15 0.62 4.60
N HIS A 79 0.69 -0.28 5.12
CA HIS A 79 0.37 -1.70 5.21
C HIS A 79 -0.87 -1.96 6.08
N LYS A 80 -1.00 -1.28 7.24
CA LYS A 80 -2.20 -1.41 8.08
C LYS A 80 -3.47 -0.95 7.36
N LYS A 81 -3.42 0.15 6.60
CA LYS A 81 -4.55 0.63 5.79
C LYS A 81 -4.90 -0.33 4.66
N GLU A 82 -3.89 -0.95 4.07
CA GLU A 82 -4.05 -1.95 3.03
C GLU A 82 -4.80 -3.20 3.54
N LEU A 83 -4.53 -3.65 4.77
CA LEU A 83 -5.30 -4.74 5.41
C LEU A 83 -6.80 -4.42 5.55
N THR A 84 -7.14 -3.14 5.71
CA THR A 84 -8.54 -2.66 5.75
C THR A 84 -9.13 -2.32 4.38
N ARG A 85 -8.41 -2.57 3.29
CA ARG A 85 -8.84 -2.24 1.92
C ARG A 85 -9.20 -0.76 1.74
N TYR A 86 -8.47 0.15 2.39
CA TYR A 86 -8.82 1.57 2.39
C TYR A 86 -8.90 2.20 0.99
N HIS A 87 -8.12 1.66 0.05
CA HIS A 87 -8.09 2.09 -1.35
C HIS A 87 -9.36 1.69 -2.13
N PHE A 88 -10.19 0.78 -1.62
CA PHE A 88 -11.46 0.42 -2.22
C PHE A 88 -12.58 1.42 -1.86
N PRO A 89 -13.65 1.46 -2.67
CA PRO A 89 -14.89 2.15 -2.31
C PRO A 89 -15.39 1.71 -0.93
N PRO A 90 -16.03 2.60 -0.13
CA PRO A 90 -16.48 2.27 1.22
C PRO A 90 -17.32 0.99 1.32
N SER A 91 -18.12 0.68 0.30
CA SER A 91 -18.96 -0.53 0.23
C SER A 91 -18.19 -1.84 0.06
N MET A 92 -16.91 -1.79 -0.29
CA MET A 92 -16.04 -2.94 -0.51
C MET A 92 -14.90 -3.02 0.52
N ARG A 93 -14.85 -2.07 1.47
CA ARG A 93 -13.91 -2.14 2.59
C ARG A 93 -14.32 -3.28 3.49
N ASN A 94 -13.34 -3.93 4.10
CA ASN A 94 -13.66 -4.97 5.09
C ASN A 94 -14.26 -4.28 6.32
N ASP A 95 -15.47 -4.68 6.71
CA ASP A 95 -15.94 -4.43 8.06
C ASP A 95 -15.07 -5.28 9.00
N ALA A 96 -14.74 -4.77 10.19
CA ALA A 96 -13.96 -5.54 11.17
C ALA A 96 -14.58 -6.93 11.49
N ALA A 97 -15.85 -7.13 11.17
CA ALA A 97 -16.60 -8.38 11.32
C ALA A 97 -16.31 -9.44 10.23
N THR A 98 -15.87 -9.07 9.02
CA THR A 98 -15.55 -10.00 7.92
C THR A 98 -14.05 -10.27 7.81
N THR A 99 -13.38 -10.32 8.97
CA THR A 99 -11.95 -10.68 9.12
C THR A 99 -11.74 -12.17 8.86
N GLU A 100 -12.11 -12.66 7.68
CA GLU A 100 -11.29 -13.68 7.04
C GLU A 100 -10.04 -12.95 6.56
N ALA A 101 -9.06 -12.82 7.47
CA ALA A 101 -7.75 -12.29 7.14
C ALA A 101 -7.26 -13.03 5.90
N ARG A 102 -7.06 -12.30 4.78
CA ARG A 102 -6.63 -12.87 3.49
C ARG A 102 -5.45 -13.83 3.77
N PRO A 103 -5.63 -15.15 3.66
CA PRO A 103 -4.72 -16.11 4.27
C PRO A 103 -3.33 -16.20 3.59
N GLU A 104 -3.06 -15.39 2.56
CA GLU A 104 -1.99 -15.68 1.60
C GLU A 104 -0.84 -14.64 1.49
N ARG A 105 -0.75 -13.64 2.39
CA ARG A 105 0.44 -12.74 2.45
C ARG A 105 1.51 -13.17 3.44
N VAL A 106 1.80 -14.48 3.51
CA VAL A 106 2.76 -15.05 4.49
C VAL A 106 4.22 -14.92 4.05
N PHE A 107 4.47 -14.54 2.81
CA PHE A 107 5.83 -14.30 2.30
C PHE A 107 6.27 -12.86 2.56
#